data_AF-A0A7K1L3J3-F1
#
_entry.id   AF-A0A7K1L3J3-F1
#
_cell.length_a   1.000
_cell.length_b   1.000
_cell.length_c   1.000
_cell.angle_alpha   90.00
_cell.angle_beta   90.00
_cell.angle_gamma   90.00
#
_symmetry.space_group_name_H-M   'P 1'
#
loop_
_entity.id
_entity.type
_entity.pdbx_description
1 polymer ?
#
loop_
_entity_poly.entity_id
_entity_poly.type
_entity_poly.pdbx_seq_one_letter_code
_entity_poly.pdbx_strand_id
1 'polypeptide(L)'
;MYEAVPQQPVYRPAASDHLALGVGADGTYTLGGQVAAFLLGVLTMLLFFPLIVVAALLYTRAEERFASGEVERGRRLVMWSWVCITPLPALALVGGALAAVAMLVG
;
A
#
# COMPACT_ATOMS: atom_id res chain seq x y z
N MET A 1 57.08 14.20 14.08
CA MET A 1 56.15 14.71 15.11
C MET A 1 54.81 14.88 14.39
N TYR A 2 53.86 13.96 14.56
CA TYR A 2 52.52 14.09 13.98
C TYR A 2 51.66 14.88 14.96
N GLU A 3 51.16 16.05 14.55
CA GLU A 3 50.12 16.76 15.30
C GLU A 3 48.82 15.94 15.25
N ALA A 4 48.26 15.64 16.42
CA ALA A 4 46.90 15.10 16.50
C ALA A 4 45.93 16.23 16.12
N VAL A 5 45.28 16.11 14.96
CA VAL A 5 44.19 17.01 14.56
C VAL A 5 43.06 16.88 15.59
N PRO A 6 42.70 17.94 16.33
CA PRO A 6 41.62 17.86 17.29
C PRO A 6 40.31 17.56 16.53
N GLN A 7 39.73 16.40 16.81
CA GLN A 7 38.41 16.02 16.30
C GLN A 7 37.38 16.97 16.93
N GLN A 8 36.99 18.01 16.20
CA GLN A 8 35.87 18.83 16.64
C GLN A 8 34.60 17.97 16.63
N PRO A 9 33.81 17.96 17.72
CA PRO A 9 32.52 17.29 17.70
C PRO A 9 31.66 17.96 16.63
N VAL A 10 31.40 17.23 15.54
CA VAL A 10 30.47 17.68 14.50
C VAL A 10 29.10 17.83 15.16
N TYR A 11 28.64 19.06 15.31
CA TYR A 11 27.27 19.34 15.72
C TYR A 11 26.32 18.77 14.67
N ARG A 12 25.75 17.59 14.94
CA ARG A 12 24.56 17.14 14.23
C ARG A 12 23.38 17.87 14.85
N PRO A 13 22.56 18.59 14.07
CA PRO A 13 21.29 19.09 14.58
C PRO A 13 20.54 17.88 15.15
N ALA A 14 19.91 18.05 16.32
CA ALA A 14 18.98 17.04 16.81
C ALA A 14 17.99 16.75 15.68
N ALA A 15 18.02 15.51 15.17
CA ALA A 15 17.06 15.05 14.18
C ALA A 15 15.69 15.33 14.77
N SER A 16 14.86 16.03 14.01
CA SER A 16 13.50 16.42 14.37
C SER A 16 12.79 15.31 15.15
N ASP A 17 12.19 15.64 16.30
CA ASP A 17 11.38 14.78 17.19
C ASP A 17 10.17 14.09 16.53
N HIS A 18 10.06 14.17 15.20
CA HIS A 18 9.07 13.49 14.38
C HIS A 18 9.74 12.34 13.61
N LEU A 19 10.23 11.35 14.35
CA LEU A 19 10.62 10.08 13.76
C LEU A 19 9.36 9.38 13.24
N ALA A 20 9.23 9.29 11.91
CA ALA A 20 8.16 8.51 11.28
C ALA A 20 8.19 7.08 11.85
N LEU A 21 7.04 6.60 12.30
CA LEU A 21 6.93 5.33 13.02
C LEU A 21 7.45 4.19 12.13
N GLY A 22 8.45 3.46 12.62
CA GLY A 22 9.14 2.42 11.85
C GLY A 22 10.38 2.88 11.11
N VAL A 23 10.82 4.14 11.23
CA VAL A 23 12.07 4.68 10.68
C VAL A 23 12.95 5.14 11.84
N GLY A 24 14.22 4.73 11.85
CA GLY A 24 15.23 5.12 12.82
C GLY A 24 15.78 6.52 12.59
N ALA A 25 16.49 7.06 13.57
CA ALA A 25 17.11 8.41 13.52
C ALA A 25 18.12 8.60 12.38
N ASP A 26 18.57 7.49 11.80
CA ASP A 26 19.44 7.39 10.63
C ASP A 26 18.69 7.37 9.29
N GLY A 27 17.35 7.39 9.31
CA GLY A 27 16.50 7.33 8.12
C GLY A 27 16.29 5.91 7.56
N THR A 28 16.78 4.87 8.24
CA THR A 28 16.54 3.47 7.85
C THR A 28 15.30 2.92 8.53
N TYR A 29 14.65 1.90 7.97
CA TYR A 29 13.53 1.26 8.68
C TYR A 29 14.04 0.56 9.95
N THR A 30 13.33 0.73 11.07
CA THR A 30 13.50 -0.14 12.23
C THR A 30 13.06 -1.56 11.87
N LEU A 31 13.56 -2.58 12.58
CA LEU A 31 13.17 -3.96 12.32
C LEU A 31 11.63 -4.15 12.35
N GLY A 32 10.95 -3.50 13.29
CA GLY A 32 9.48 -3.51 13.38
C GLY A 32 8.82 -2.81 12.19
N GLY A 33 9.35 -1.65 11.76
CA GLY A 33 8.85 -0.94 10.58
C GLY A 33 9.04 -1.72 9.29
N GLN A 34 10.18 -2.40 9.14
CA GLN A 34 10.46 -3.25 7.99
C GLN A 34 9.52 -4.46 7.92
N VAL A 35 9.27 -5.13 9.05
CA VAL A 35 8.32 -6.25 9.13
C VAL A 35 6.90 -5.77 8.83
N ALA A 36 6.47 -4.65 9.40
CA ALA A 36 5.15 -4.09 9.14
C ALA A 36 4.97 -3.70 7.66
N ALA A 37 5.94 -3.03 7.05
CA ALA A 37 5.91 -2.67 5.64
C ALA A 37 5.88 -3.91 4.72
N PHE A 38 6.65 -4.94 5.06
CA PHE A 38 6.66 -6.20 4.33
C PHE A 38 5.29 -6.90 4.40
N LEU A 39 4.74 -7.06 5.61
CA LEU A 39 3.43 -7.69 5.80
C LEU A 39 2.32 -6.91 5.10
N LEU A 40 2.36 -5.57 5.17
CA LEU A 40 1.42 -4.71 4.45
C LEU A 40 1.53 -4.94 2.94
N GLY A 41 2.74 -4.93 2.38
CA GLY A 41 2.96 -5.20 0.95
C GLY A 41 2.48 -6.58 0.52
N VAL A 42 2.72 -7.62 1.33
CA VAL A 42 2.21 -8.98 1.09
C VAL A 42 0.69 -9.02 1.13
N LEU A 43 0.06 -8.42 2.13
CA LEU A 43 -1.40 -8.35 2.23
C LEU A 43 -2.02 -7.59 1.05
N THR A 44 -1.41 -6.47 0.63
CA THR A 44 -1.82 -5.74 -0.57
C THR A 44 -1.72 -6.63 -1.81
N MET A 45 -0.60 -7.35 -1.99
CA MET A 45 -0.47 -8.25 -3.14
C MET A 45 -1.55 -9.35 -3.11
N LEU A 46 -1.72 -10.02 -1.96
CA LEU A 46 -2.68 -11.11 -1.80
C LEU A 46 -4.13 -10.66 -1.99
N LEU A 47 -4.47 -9.41 -1.66
CA LEU A 47 -5.83 -8.90 -1.81
C LEU A 47 -6.08 -8.36 -3.24
N PHE A 48 -5.19 -7.51 -3.74
CA PHE A 48 -5.42 -6.76 -4.98
C PHE A 48 -5.14 -7.59 -6.23
N PHE A 49 -4.12 -8.47 -6.21
CA PHE A 49 -3.82 -9.33 -7.34
C PHE A 49 -5.01 -10.21 -7.78
N PRO A 50 -5.65 -11.00 -6.89
CA PRO A 50 -6.79 -11.81 -7.31
C PRO A 50 -7.99 -10.95 -7.72
N LEU A 51 -8.20 -9.77 -7.12
CA LEU A 51 -9.25 -8.83 -7.53
C LEU A 51 -9.08 -8.37 -8.98
N ILE A 52 -7.85 -8.06 -9.40
CA ILE A 52 -7.53 -7.68 -10.78
C ILE A 52 -7.81 -8.86 -11.73
N VAL A 53 -7.42 -10.08 -11.35
CA VAL A 53 -7.70 -11.28 -12.15
C VAL A 53 -9.21 -11.50 -12.30
N VAL A 54 -9.97 -11.39 -11.20
CA VAL A 54 -11.43 -11.53 -11.23
C VAL A 54 -12.06 -10.45 -12.11
N ALA A 55 -11.60 -9.20 -12.03
CA ALA A 55 -12.09 -8.13 -12.88
C ALA A 55 -11.88 -8.43 -14.37
N ALA A 56 -10.66 -8.85 -14.75
CA ALA A 56 -10.35 -9.21 -16.13
C ALA A 56 -11.23 -10.37 -16.65
N LEU A 57 -11.47 -11.37 -15.81
CA LEU A 57 -12.36 -12.48 -16.14
C LEU A 57 -13.81 -12.04 -16.29
N LEU A 58 -14.32 -11.19 -15.38
CA LEU A 58 -15.68 -10.65 -15.45
C LEU A 58 -15.88 -9.81 -16.70
N TYR A 59 -14.89 -9.00 -17.08
CA TYR A 59 -14.94 -8.22 -18.31
C TYR A 59 -14.96 -9.11 -19.55
N THR A 60 -14.07 -10.11 -19.62
CA THR A 60 -14.05 -11.09 -20.73
C THR A 60 -15.39 -11.81 -20.85
N ARG A 61 -15.97 -12.25 -19.72
CA ARG A 61 -17.30 -12.87 -19.68
C ARG A 61 -18.41 -11.92 -20.09
N ALA A 62 -18.27 -10.62 -19.85
CA ALA A 62 -19.25 -9.64 -20.31
C ALA A 62 -19.27 -9.55 -21.83
N GLU A 63 -18.10 -9.52 -22.48
CA GLU A 63 -17.97 -9.50 -23.93
C GLU A 63 -18.63 -10.73 -24.57
N GLU A 64 -18.42 -11.93 -24.01
CA GLU A 64 -19.11 -13.15 -24.45
C GLU A 64 -20.63 -13.02 -24.37
N ARG A 65 -21.16 -12.37 -23.32
CA ARG A 65 -22.61 -12.17 -23.13
C ARG A 65 -23.18 -11.10 -24.04
N PHE A 66 -22.42 -10.07 -24.35
CA PHE A 66 -22.81 -9.10 -25.37
C PHE A 66 -22.92 -9.76 -26.75
N ALA A 67 -21.97 -10.62 -27.10
CA ALA A 67 -22.00 -11.38 -28.34
C ALA A 67 -23.21 -12.35 -28.43
N SER A 68 -23.67 -12.88 -27.29
CA SER A 68 -24.86 -13.74 -27.24
C SER A 68 -26.20 -12.99 -27.17
N GLY A 69 -26.19 -11.66 -27.22
CA GLY A 69 -27.39 -10.82 -27.12
C GLY A 69 -27.93 -10.61 -25.69
N GLU A 70 -27.23 -11.10 -24.65
CA GLU A 70 -27.63 -10.96 -23.24
C GLU A 70 -27.10 -9.66 -22.62
N VAL A 71 -27.52 -8.51 -23.16
CA VAL A 71 -26.95 -7.18 -22.84
C VAL A 71 -27.02 -6.83 -21.34
N GLU A 72 -28.14 -7.11 -20.67
CA GLU A 72 -28.32 -6.75 -19.26
C GLU A 72 -27.38 -7.54 -18.33
N ARG A 73 -27.13 -8.82 -18.66
CA ARG A 73 -26.18 -9.65 -17.92
C ARG A 73 -24.75 -9.20 -18.17
N GLY A 74 -24.41 -8.84 -19.40
CA GLY A 74 -23.10 -8.26 -19.74
C GLY A 74 -22.83 -6.96 -18.98
N ARG A 75 -23.79 -6.03 -18.93
CA ARG A 75 -23.68 -4.78 -18.15
C ARG A 75 -23.42 -5.03 -16.68
N ARG A 76 -24.13 -5.99 -16.08
CA ARG A 76 -23.91 -6.37 -14.68
C ARG A 76 -22.50 -6.90 -14.44
N LEU A 77 -21.97 -7.72 -15.35
CA LEU A 77 -20.60 -8.23 -15.25
C LEU A 77 -19.55 -7.12 -15.37
N VAL A 78 -19.74 -6.15 -16.27
CA VAL A 78 -18.87 -4.96 -16.38
C VAL A 78 -18.91 -4.13 -15.08
N MET A 79 -20.09 -3.93 -14.51
CA MET A 79 -20.24 -3.22 -13.24
C MET A 79 -19.47 -3.93 -12.12
N TRP A 80 -19.58 -5.25 -12.03
CA TRP A 80 -18.81 -6.04 -11.06
C TRP A 80 -17.30 -6.02 -11.30
N SER A 81 -16.86 -6.02 -12.56
CA SER A 81 -15.44 -5.84 -12.92
C SER A 81 -14.91 -4.51 -12.38
N TRP A 82 -15.67 -3.42 -12.55
CA TRP A 82 -15.30 -2.12 -11.98
C TRP A 82 -15.26 -2.14 -10.46
N VAL A 83 -16.25 -2.77 -9.81
CA VAL A 83 -16.27 -2.91 -8.34
C VAL A 83 -15.00 -3.59 -7.80
N CYS A 84 -14.47 -4.59 -8.52
CA CYS A 84 -13.22 -5.26 -8.15
C CYS A 84 -11.98 -4.35 -8.21
N ILE A 85 -11.96 -3.34 -9.07
CA ILE A 85 -10.79 -2.48 -9.32
C ILE A 85 -10.87 -1.14 -8.58
N THR A 86 -12.07 -0.60 -8.31
CA THR A 86 -12.21 0.75 -7.75
C THR A 86 -12.66 0.78 -6.28
N PRO A 87 -13.91 0.45 -5.91
CA PRO A 87 -14.39 0.62 -4.53
C PRO A 87 -13.73 -0.34 -3.54
N LEU A 88 -13.47 -1.60 -3.90
CA LEU A 88 -12.85 -2.57 -2.99
C LEU A 88 -11.39 -2.16 -2.66
N PRO A 89 -10.55 -1.85 -3.66
CA PRO A 89 -9.27 -1.16 -3.49
C PRO A 89 -9.32 0.13 -2.67
N ALA A 90 -10.27 1.02 -2.97
CA ALA A 90 -10.40 2.30 -2.28
C ALA A 90 -10.75 2.13 -0.79
N LEU A 91 -11.67 1.22 -0.46
CA LEU A 91 -12.02 0.91 0.93
C LEU A 91 -10.84 0.31 1.70
N ALA A 92 -10.08 -0.60 1.06
CA ALA A 92 -8.88 -1.17 1.66
C ALA A 92 -7.81 -0.10 1.92
N LEU A 93 -7.61 0.83 0.99
CA LEU A 93 -6.70 1.97 1.14
C LEU A 93 -7.12 2.89 2.29
N VAL A 94 -8.40 3.27 2.35
CA VAL A 94 -8.92 4.12 3.43
C VAL A 94 -8.82 3.42 4.78
N GLY A 95 -9.18 2.15 4.87
CA GLY A 95 -9.03 1.35 6.09
C GLY A 95 -7.58 1.24 6.54
N GLY A 96 -6.64 0.98 5.62
CA GLY A 96 -5.22 0.95 5.90
C GLY A 96 -4.67 2.31 6.37
N ALA A 97 -5.10 3.40 5.74
CA ALA A 97 -4.72 4.76 6.14
C ALA A 97 -5.24 5.11 7.54
N LEU A 98 -6.49 4.77 7.85
CA LEU A 98 -7.07 4.99 9.18
C LEU A 98 -6.36 4.16 10.26
N ALA A 99 -6.03 2.89 9.98
CA ALA A 99 -5.26 2.07 10.89
C ALA A 99 -3.86 2.65 11.15
N ALA A 100 -3.20 3.15 10.10
CA ALA A 100 -1.92 3.84 10.24
C ALA A 100 -2.04 5.12 11.09
N VAL A 101 -3.09 5.93 10.88
CA VAL A 101 -3.36 7.13 11.69
C VAL A 101 -3.66 6.78 13.15
N ALA A 102 -4.42 5.73 13.42
CA ALA A 102 -4.69 5.28 14.78
C ALA A 102 -3.41 4.86 15.51
N MET A 103 -2.48 4.21 14.80
CA MET A 103 -1.15 3.89 15.34
C MET A 103 -0.24 5.12 15.55
N LEU A 104 -0.54 6.26 14.92
CA LEU A 104 0.21 7.51 15.09
C LEU A 104 -0.30 8.38 16.26
N VAL A 105 -1.54 8.15 16.73
CA VAL A 105 -2.21 8.98 17.74
C VAL A 105 -2.39 8.25 19.08
N GLY A 106 -2.36 6.91 19.09
CA GLY A 106 -2.40 6.08 20.30
C GLY A 106 -1.03 5.76 20.85
#